data_AF-A0A075MW56-F1
#
_entry.id   AF-A0A075MW56-F1
#
_cell.length_a   1.000
_cell.length_b   1.000
_cell.length_c   1.000
_cell.angle_alpha   90.00
_cell.angle_beta   90.00
_cell.angle_gamma   90.00
#
_symmetry.space_group_name_H-M   'P 1'
#
loop_
_entity.id
_entity.type
_entity.pdbx_description
1 polymer ?
#
loop_
_entity_poly.entity_id
_entity_poly.type
_entity_poly.pdbx_seq_one_letter_code
_entity_poly.pdbx_strand_id
1 'polypeptide(L)'
;MNSVSAILLLGLLSFGAIISSSAKPAFAHTFSGDESATFLAKVEGLKVEINQIGKNISNSSLVKWHVDKIGEFWNANDTKEVAERNQRVANDVTTGLDKLFSEVNKTNPDPAVVNQTASGLQDTLGEVVSVRIDSSALQNATVNALALRSVLDETLEDYGIATGVSEEEEEEGGNSTSAANQAAEATTGPAKIVNMAAYQTAQGLAASATGMFDKLKTMSSSNATSAIGEIDKGLKDLQKAIADKAPLDDAKKIVDGTINPNLQAAYRLQVVPEFPVPLLMSVGAIAAVVVITRYYRHFRRAS
;
A
#
# COMPACT_ATOMS: atom_id res chain seq x y z
N MET A 1 55.44 10.40 48.57
CA MET A 1 54.21 10.14 47.80
C MET A 1 54.65 9.60 46.47
N ASN A 2 54.50 8.29 46.29
CA ASN A 2 55.26 7.54 45.30
C ASN A 2 54.69 7.77 43.91
N SER A 3 55.59 8.03 42.97
CA SER A 3 55.36 8.36 41.55
C SER A 3 54.55 7.32 40.76
N VAL A 4 54.24 6.18 41.38
CA VAL A 4 53.39 5.11 40.84
C VAL A 4 51.89 5.42 41.02
N SER A 5 51.50 6.16 42.07
CA SER A 5 50.09 6.49 42.32
C SER A 5 49.58 7.67 41.48
N ALA A 6 50.47 8.55 41.00
CA ALA A 6 50.09 9.68 40.13
C ALA A 6 49.81 9.24 38.68
N ILE A 7 50.47 8.17 38.20
CA ILE A 7 50.28 7.64 36.84
C ILE A 7 48.94 6.89 36.72
N LEU A 8 48.49 6.26 37.81
CA LEU A 8 47.23 5.52 37.81
C LEU A 8 45.99 6.45 37.79
N LEU A 9 46.09 7.67 38.33
CA LEU A 9 45.00 8.65 38.27
C LEU A 9 44.93 9.40 36.92
N LEU A 10 46.07 9.61 36.26
CA LEU A 10 46.12 10.21 34.91
C LEU A 10 45.71 9.21 33.81
N GLY A 11 45.92 7.91 34.01
CA GLY A 11 45.42 6.86 33.11
C GLY A 11 43.89 6.70 33.12
N LEU A 12 43.25 6.92 34.28
CA LEU A 12 41.80 6.80 34.43
C LEU A 12 41.02 8.02 33.90
N LEU A 13 41.63 9.21 33.86
CA LEU A 13 41.03 10.40 33.26
C LEU A 13 41.27 10.54 31.74
N SER A 14 42.24 9.81 31.17
CA SER A 14 42.53 9.81 29.73
C SER A 14 41.80 8.71 28.95
N PHE A 15 41.25 7.69 29.63
CA PHE A 15 40.35 6.70 29.01
C PHE A 15 38.88 7.15 28.95
N GLY A 16 38.50 8.19 29.71
CA GLY A 16 37.13 8.74 29.73
C GLY A 16 36.83 9.80 28.67
N ALA A 17 37.84 10.29 27.93
CA ALA A 17 37.70 11.39 26.98
C ALA A 17 37.82 10.98 25.50
N ILE A 18 37.97 9.67 25.19
CA ILE A 18 38.10 9.17 23.80
C ILE A 18 36.86 8.38 23.33
N ILE A 19 35.86 8.12 24.18
CA ILE A 19 34.66 7.33 23.79
C ILE A 19 33.38 8.19 23.67
N SER A 20 33.49 9.53 23.72
CA SER A 20 32.35 10.44 23.47
C SER A 20 32.24 10.91 22.01
N SER A 21 32.80 10.16 21.07
CA SER A 21 32.41 10.23 19.65
C SER A 21 31.76 8.92 19.21
N SER A 22 30.89 8.37 20.05
CA SER A 22 29.71 7.67 19.54
C SER A 22 28.76 8.72 18.96
N ALA A 23 29.17 9.41 17.89
CA ALA A 23 28.23 9.61 16.81
C ALA A 23 27.84 8.18 16.44
N LYS A 24 26.76 7.69 17.07
CA LYS A 24 26.06 6.54 16.51
C LYS A 24 25.89 6.95 15.06
N PRO A 25 26.45 6.24 14.07
CA PRO A 25 25.70 6.16 12.86
C PRO A 25 24.36 5.61 13.34
N ALA A 26 23.37 6.49 13.53
CA ALA A 26 22.02 6.11 13.23
C ALA A 26 22.16 5.64 11.78
N PHE A 27 22.36 4.34 11.63
CA PHE A 27 22.26 3.70 10.34
C PHE A 27 20.83 3.99 9.95
N ALA A 28 20.66 5.04 9.17
CA ALA A 28 19.47 5.27 8.39
C ALA A 28 19.15 3.92 7.78
N HIS A 29 17.97 3.40 8.11
CA HIS A 29 17.44 2.22 7.45
C HIS A 29 17.49 2.53 5.95
N THR A 30 18.47 1.94 5.27
CA THR A 30 18.51 1.90 3.82
C THR A 30 17.50 0.85 3.48
N PHE A 31 16.27 1.31 3.27
CA PHE A 31 15.11 0.51 2.93
C PHE A 31 15.54 -0.50 1.87
N SER A 32 15.44 -1.79 2.19
CA SER A 32 15.73 -2.83 1.21
C SER A 32 14.81 -2.65 0.00
N GLY A 33 15.16 -3.23 -1.15
CA GLY A 33 14.37 -3.05 -2.38
C GLY A 33 12.88 -3.41 -2.20
N ASP A 34 12.59 -4.34 -1.30
CA ASP A 34 11.23 -4.79 -0.95
C ASP A 34 10.44 -3.76 -0.10
N GLU A 35 11.10 -3.14 0.88
CA GLU A 35 10.47 -2.13 1.75
C GLU A 35 10.25 -0.78 1.04
N SER A 36 11.13 -0.46 0.08
CA SER A 36 10.94 0.68 -0.82
C SER A 36 9.78 0.43 -1.77
N ALA A 37 9.66 -0.79 -2.31
CA ALA A 37 8.58 -1.17 -3.22
C ALA A 37 7.22 -1.14 -2.52
N THR A 38 7.13 -1.77 -1.34
CA THR A 38 5.92 -1.80 -0.50
C THR A 38 5.44 -0.39 -0.17
N PHE A 39 6.34 0.51 0.21
CA PHE A 39 5.94 1.88 0.52
C PHE A 39 5.50 2.67 -0.71
N LEU A 40 6.17 2.48 -1.86
CA LEU A 40 5.74 3.11 -3.10
C LEU A 40 4.32 2.67 -3.47
N ALA A 41 4.00 1.39 -3.34
CA ALA A 41 2.66 0.86 -3.56
C ALA A 41 1.64 1.47 -2.59
N LYS A 42 1.95 1.54 -1.29
CA LYS A 42 1.11 2.20 -0.28
C LYS A 42 0.79 3.65 -0.65
N VAL A 43 1.80 4.43 -1.06
CA VAL A 43 1.58 5.84 -1.44
C VAL A 43 0.66 5.95 -2.65
N GLU A 44 0.76 5.04 -3.62
CA GLU A 44 -0.15 5.02 -4.77
C GLU A 44 -1.58 4.62 -4.37
N GLY A 45 -1.76 3.63 -3.49
CA GLY A 45 -3.07 3.28 -2.91
C GLY A 45 -3.69 4.45 -2.15
N LEU A 46 -2.91 5.13 -1.32
CA LEU A 46 -3.34 6.33 -0.60
C LEU A 46 -3.82 7.45 -1.55
N LYS A 47 -3.10 7.69 -2.65
CA LYS A 47 -3.51 8.68 -3.66
C LYS A 47 -4.82 8.30 -4.34
N VAL A 48 -5.04 7.01 -4.60
CA VAL A 48 -6.29 6.49 -5.16
C VAL A 48 -7.45 6.78 -4.20
N GLU A 49 -7.33 6.44 -2.92
CA GLU A 49 -8.40 6.68 -1.94
C GLU A 49 -8.73 8.17 -1.77
N ILE A 50 -7.70 9.03 -1.70
CA ILE A 50 -7.88 10.49 -1.65
C ILE A 50 -8.66 10.99 -2.88
N ASN A 51 -8.36 10.45 -4.06
CA ASN A 51 -9.08 10.80 -5.29
C ASN A 51 -10.55 10.32 -5.24
N GLN A 52 -10.81 9.12 -4.72
CA GLN A 52 -12.17 8.59 -4.59
C GLN A 52 -13.01 9.36 -3.59
N ILE A 53 -12.42 9.87 -2.50
CA ILE A 53 -13.10 10.79 -1.57
C ILE A 53 -13.62 12.02 -2.33
N GLY A 54 -12.77 12.65 -3.16
CA GLY A 54 -13.16 13.82 -3.95
C GLY A 54 -14.24 13.55 -4.99
N LYS A 55 -14.26 12.34 -5.59
CA LYS A 55 -15.29 11.92 -6.55
C LYS A 55 -16.63 11.62 -5.91
N ASN A 56 -16.65 11.20 -4.65
CA ASN A 56 -17.84 10.68 -3.98
C ASN A 56 -18.39 11.60 -2.89
N ILE A 57 -18.00 12.88 -2.82
CA ILE A 57 -18.35 13.82 -1.73
C ILE A 57 -19.85 13.84 -1.38
N SER A 58 -20.73 13.67 -2.36
CA SER A 58 -22.18 13.64 -2.15
C SER A 58 -22.73 12.32 -1.58
N ASN A 59 -21.89 11.29 -1.45
CA ASN A 59 -22.23 9.97 -0.95
C ASN A 59 -21.41 9.65 0.30
N SER A 60 -21.98 9.96 1.46
CA SER A 60 -21.32 9.80 2.76
C SER A 60 -20.91 8.36 3.07
N SER A 61 -21.64 7.36 2.55
CA SER A 61 -21.29 5.95 2.74
C SER A 61 -20.03 5.56 1.97
N LEU A 62 -19.88 6.01 0.71
CA LEU A 62 -18.67 5.77 -0.08
C LEU A 62 -17.48 6.56 0.50
N VAL A 63 -17.68 7.83 0.81
CA VAL A 63 -16.65 8.67 1.45
C VAL A 63 -16.14 8.03 2.73
N LYS A 64 -17.05 7.54 3.59
CA LYS A 64 -16.66 6.87 4.83
C LYS A 64 -15.82 5.63 4.56
N TRP A 65 -16.18 4.82 3.56
CA TRP A 65 -15.41 3.63 3.21
C TRP A 65 -13.99 4.02 2.78
N HIS A 66 -13.84 5.00 1.88
CA HIS A 66 -12.52 5.44 1.41
C HIS A 66 -11.67 6.08 2.52
N VAL A 67 -12.29 6.84 3.43
CA VAL A 67 -11.61 7.36 4.63
C VAL A 67 -11.12 6.23 5.53
N ASP A 68 -11.93 5.18 5.72
CA ASP A 68 -11.53 4.02 6.53
C ASP A 68 -10.38 3.25 5.83
N LYS A 69 -10.44 3.05 4.49
CA LYS A 69 -9.43 2.36 3.67
C LYS A 69 -8.07 3.08 3.67
N ILE A 70 -8.03 4.40 3.82
CA ILE A 70 -6.76 5.15 3.97
C ILE A 70 -5.89 4.60 5.11
N GLY A 71 -6.50 4.07 6.18
CA GLY A 71 -5.77 3.48 7.31
C GLY A 71 -4.92 2.25 6.96
N GLU A 72 -5.23 1.56 5.85
CA GLU A 72 -4.45 0.42 5.36
C GLU A 72 -3.16 0.88 4.68
N PHE A 73 -3.22 2.03 4.00
CA PHE A 73 -2.08 2.60 3.27
C PHE A 73 -1.22 3.55 4.12
N TRP A 74 -1.81 4.20 5.13
CA TRP A 74 -1.12 5.19 5.96
C TRP A 74 -1.50 5.10 7.42
N ASN A 75 -0.50 4.84 8.27
CA ASN A 75 -0.67 4.79 9.71
C ASN A 75 0.43 5.56 10.47
N ALA A 76 0.39 5.48 11.79
CA ALA A 76 1.33 6.19 12.66
C ALA A 76 2.79 5.75 12.45
N ASN A 77 3.04 4.50 12.04
CA ASN A 77 4.38 4.03 11.72
C ASN A 77 4.90 4.67 10.42
N ASP A 78 4.07 4.74 9.37
CA ASP A 78 4.47 5.40 8.11
C ASP A 78 4.79 6.90 8.36
N THR A 79 3.98 7.56 9.21
CA THR A 79 4.24 8.96 9.62
C THR A 79 5.57 9.09 10.35
N LYS A 80 5.88 8.16 11.27
CA LYS A 80 7.13 8.15 12.02
C LYS A 80 8.33 7.95 11.09
N GLU A 81 8.28 6.97 10.20
CA GLU A 81 9.36 6.69 9.25
C GLU A 81 9.67 7.88 8.34
N VAL A 82 8.64 8.58 7.85
CA VAL A 82 8.85 9.81 7.07
C VAL A 82 9.42 10.91 7.96
N ALA A 83 8.96 11.05 9.20
CA ALA A 83 9.45 12.07 10.13
C ALA A 83 10.93 11.89 10.50
N GLU A 84 11.43 10.65 10.52
CA GLU A 84 12.85 10.34 10.73
C GLU A 84 13.76 10.94 9.65
N ARG A 85 13.24 11.14 8.42
CA ARG A 85 13.99 11.77 7.31
C ARG A 85 13.59 13.22 7.07
N ASN A 86 12.32 13.57 7.22
CA ASN A 86 11.81 14.94 7.06
C ASN A 86 10.53 15.17 7.89
N GLN A 87 10.71 15.78 9.05
CA GLN A 87 9.61 16.08 9.97
C GLN A 87 8.56 17.04 9.37
N ARG A 88 8.96 17.99 8.50
CA ARG A 88 8.01 18.90 7.85
C ARG A 88 7.04 18.11 6.98
N VAL A 89 7.57 17.26 6.10
CA VAL A 89 6.74 16.49 5.16
C VAL A 89 5.80 15.54 5.88
N ALA A 90 6.27 14.87 6.96
CA ALA A 90 5.40 14.03 7.79
C ALA A 90 4.23 14.82 8.43
N ASN A 91 4.52 16.02 8.93
CA ASN A 91 3.50 16.90 9.51
C ASN A 91 2.51 17.39 8.46
N ASP A 92 2.98 17.70 7.24
CA ASP A 92 2.13 18.18 6.14
C ASP A 92 1.16 17.08 5.68
N VAL A 93 1.61 15.82 5.59
CA VAL A 93 0.71 14.68 5.31
C VAL A 93 -0.34 14.53 6.42
N THR A 94 0.09 14.51 7.68
CA THR A 94 -0.81 14.34 8.83
C THR A 94 -1.86 15.44 8.87
N THR A 95 -1.43 16.70 8.74
CA THR A 95 -2.31 17.87 8.73
C THR A 95 -3.26 17.86 7.53
N GLY A 96 -2.78 17.45 6.36
CA GLY A 96 -3.60 17.32 5.17
C GLY A 96 -4.68 16.26 5.33
N LEU A 97 -4.34 15.08 5.87
CA LEU A 97 -5.29 14.00 6.13
C LEU A 97 -6.32 14.43 7.19
N ASP A 98 -5.88 15.02 8.30
CA ASP A 98 -6.77 15.54 9.35
C ASP A 98 -7.75 16.58 8.80
N LYS A 99 -7.26 17.50 7.96
CA LYS A 99 -8.10 18.51 7.30
C LYS A 99 -9.10 17.87 6.35
N LEU A 100 -8.67 16.90 5.54
CA LEU A 100 -9.54 16.18 4.62
C LEU A 100 -10.65 15.46 5.41
N PHE A 101 -10.28 14.71 6.45
CA PHE A 101 -11.22 13.97 7.30
C PHE A 101 -12.17 14.89 8.04
N SER A 102 -11.69 16.03 8.53
CA SER A 102 -12.54 17.04 9.17
C SER A 102 -13.56 17.62 8.19
N GLU A 103 -13.15 17.93 6.95
CA GLU A 103 -14.03 18.48 5.93
C GLU A 103 -15.14 17.50 5.52
N VAL A 104 -14.76 16.27 5.19
CA VAL A 104 -15.70 15.27 4.65
C VAL A 104 -16.67 14.71 5.69
N ASN A 105 -16.37 14.87 6.98
CA ASN A 105 -17.27 14.49 8.08
C ASN A 105 -18.26 15.59 8.48
N LYS A 106 -18.24 16.76 7.82
CA LYS A 106 -19.26 17.80 8.04
C LYS A 106 -20.62 17.34 7.51
N THR A 107 -21.68 17.92 8.07
CA THR A 107 -23.06 17.74 7.55
C THR A 107 -23.19 18.18 6.10
N ASN A 108 -22.43 19.22 5.70
CA ASN A 108 -22.37 19.72 4.34
C ASN A 108 -20.91 20.02 3.96
N PRO A 109 -20.15 19.00 3.53
CA PRO A 109 -18.76 19.19 3.09
C PRO A 109 -18.67 20.17 1.93
N ASP A 110 -17.67 21.03 1.91
CA ASP A 110 -17.40 21.94 0.80
C ASP A 110 -16.57 21.23 -0.28
N PRO A 111 -17.12 21.00 -1.50
CA PRO A 111 -16.39 20.31 -2.56
C PRO A 111 -15.11 21.02 -2.99
N ALA A 112 -15.06 22.35 -2.92
CA ALA A 112 -13.86 23.10 -3.29
C ALA A 112 -12.75 22.86 -2.27
N VAL A 113 -13.07 22.85 -0.97
CA VAL A 113 -12.09 22.59 0.10
C VAL A 113 -11.60 21.15 0.06
N VAL A 114 -12.50 20.17 -0.16
CA VAL A 114 -12.12 18.76 -0.31
C VAL A 114 -11.16 18.59 -1.49
N ASN A 115 -11.52 19.08 -2.68
CA ASN A 115 -10.69 18.92 -3.88
C ASN A 115 -9.35 19.64 -3.77
N GLN A 116 -9.32 20.84 -3.18
CA GLN A 116 -8.07 21.56 -2.93
C GLN A 116 -7.17 20.81 -1.94
N THR A 117 -7.75 20.28 -0.86
CA THR A 117 -6.99 19.52 0.15
C THR A 117 -6.49 18.18 -0.42
N ALA A 118 -7.30 17.49 -1.22
CA ALA A 118 -6.94 16.27 -1.92
C ALA A 118 -5.77 16.50 -2.90
N SER A 119 -5.84 17.55 -3.71
CA SER A 119 -4.74 17.92 -4.63
C SER A 119 -3.46 18.24 -3.86
N GLY A 120 -3.55 19.06 -2.80
CA GLY A 120 -2.38 19.40 -1.99
C GLY A 120 -1.74 18.17 -1.33
N LEU A 121 -2.55 17.22 -0.85
CA LEU A 121 -2.07 15.95 -0.33
C LEU A 121 -1.36 15.12 -1.41
N GLN A 122 -1.89 15.06 -2.63
CA GLN A 122 -1.22 14.33 -3.72
C GLN A 122 0.16 14.89 -4.03
N ASP A 123 0.31 16.22 -4.01
CA ASP A 123 1.60 16.90 -4.17
C ASP A 123 2.55 16.56 -3.02
N THR A 124 2.08 16.64 -1.76
CA THR A 124 2.88 16.27 -0.58
C THR A 124 3.29 14.79 -0.63
N LEU A 125 2.41 13.90 -1.07
CA LEU A 125 2.73 12.47 -1.23
C LEU A 125 3.77 12.21 -2.33
N GLY A 126 3.84 13.06 -3.35
CA GLY A 126 4.94 13.06 -4.31
C GLY A 126 6.29 13.38 -3.62
N GLU A 127 6.30 14.35 -2.71
CA GLU A 127 7.49 14.68 -1.94
C GLU A 127 7.88 13.58 -0.95
N VAL A 128 6.90 12.98 -0.26
CA VAL A 128 7.09 11.84 0.66
C VAL A 128 7.90 10.72 0.01
N VAL A 129 7.58 10.36 -1.24
CA VAL A 129 8.31 9.32 -1.99
C VAL A 129 9.78 9.70 -2.13
N SER A 130 10.08 10.94 -2.52
CA SER A 130 11.46 11.42 -2.70
C SER A 130 12.25 11.57 -1.40
N VAL A 131 11.56 11.79 -0.28
CA VAL A 131 12.16 11.93 1.05
C VAL A 131 12.46 10.57 1.67
N ARG A 132 11.50 9.64 1.62
CA ARG A 132 11.62 8.34 2.29
C ARG A 132 12.48 7.37 1.49
N ILE A 133 12.30 7.31 0.18
CA ILE A 133 12.97 6.34 -0.68
C ILE A 133 14.22 6.98 -1.28
N ASP A 134 15.36 6.31 -1.12
CA ASP A 134 16.62 6.76 -1.72
C ASP A 134 16.51 6.80 -3.25
N SER A 135 17.11 7.81 -3.87
CA SER A 135 17.04 8.00 -5.33
C SER A 135 17.56 6.80 -6.13
N SER A 136 18.51 6.04 -5.59
CA SER A 136 19.01 4.80 -6.20
C SER A 136 17.94 3.70 -6.23
N ALA A 137 17.08 3.60 -5.20
CA ALA A 137 15.97 2.67 -5.17
C ALA A 137 14.82 3.13 -6.09
N LEU A 138 14.55 4.45 -6.16
CA LEU A 138 13.57 4.99 -7.11
C LEU A 138 13.96 4.77 -8.58
N GLN A 139 15.26 4.72 -8.89
CA GLN A 139 15.78 4.42 -10.22
C GLN A 139 16.02 2.92 -10.45
N ASN A 140 15.72 2.08 -9.46
CA ASN A 140 15.87 0.64 -9.58
C ASN A 140 14.61 0.04 -10.22
N ALA A 141 14.77 -0.54 -11.41
CA ALA A 141 13.67 -1.11 -12.17
C ALA A 141 13.01 -2.29 -11.43
N THR A 142 13.76 -3.08 -10.66
CA THR A 142 13.23 -4.18 -9.85
C THR A 142 12.35 -3.65 -8.72
N VAL A 143 12.74 -2.56 -8.04
CA VAL A 143 11.92 -1.93 -6.98
C VAL A 143 10.60 -1.42 -7.54
N ASN A 144 10.63 -0.73 -8.67
CA ASN A 144 9.43 -0.21 -9.31
C ASN A 144 8.52 -1.34 -9.86
N ALA A 145 9.11 -2.42 -10.37
CA ALA A 145 8.37 -3.59 -10.81
C ALA A 145 7.71 -4.35 -9.65
N LEU A 146 8.38 -4.46 -8.50
CA LEU A 146 7.78 -5.01 -7.28
C LEU A 146 6.64 -4.12 -6.76
N ALA A 147 6.82 -2.80 -6.75
CA ALA A 147 5.76 -1.88 -6.34
C ALA A 147 4.53 -1.98 -7.27
N LEU A 148 4.75 -2.10 -8.58
CA LEU A 148 3.69 -2.32 -9.55
C LEU A 148 2.93 -3.62 -9.28
N ARG A 149 3.66 -4.71 -8.98
CA ARG A 149 3.03 -5.99 -8.60
C ARG A 149 2.17 -5.83 -7.34
N SER A 150 2.68 -5.19 -6.28
CA SER A 150 1.90 -4.95 -5.07
C SER A 150 0.62 -4.15 -5.31
N VAL A 151 0.64 -3.16 -6.22
CA VAL A 151 -0.57 -2.42 -6.62
C VAL A 151 -1.55 -3.30 -7.41
N LEU A 152 -1.07 -4.25 -8.20
CA LEU A 152 -1.92 -5.22 -8.91
C LEU A 152 -2.54 -6.24 -7.97
N ASP A 153 -1.80 -6.69 -6.96
CA ASP A 153 -2.31 -7.60 -5.92
C ASP A 153 -3.45 -6.90 -5.16
N GLU A 154 -3.25 -5.66 -4.69
CA GLU A 154 -4.31 -4.85 -4.06
C GLU A 154 -5.50 -4.59 -5.01
N THR A 155 -5.24 -4.40 -6.30
CA THR A 155 -6.31 -4.25 -7.32
C THR A 155 -7.22 -5.48 -7.34
N LEU A 156 -6.64 -6.68 -7.30
CA LEU A 156 -7.37 -7.94 -7.30
C LEU A 156 -8.10 -8.17 -5.98
N GLU A 157 -7.47 -7.85 -4.85
CA GLU A 157 -8.07 -7.93 -3.52
C GLU A 157 -9.34 -7.07 -3.44
N ASP A 158 -9.25 -5.77 -3.78
CA ASP A 158 -10.40 -4.87 -3.78
C ASP A 158 -11.45 -5.26 -4.83
N TYR A 159 -11.05 -5.86 -5.95
CA TYR A 159 -12.00 -6.39 -6.93
C TYR A 159 -12.72 -7.65 -6.44
N GLY A 160 -12.04 -8.49 -5.66
CA GLY A 160 -12.65 -9.60 -4.92
C GLY A 160 -13.69 -9.11 -3.93
N ILE A 161 -13.32 -8.14 -3.08
CA ILE A 161 -14.26 -7.48 -2.15
C ILE A 161 -15.44 -6.86 -2.91
N ALA A 162 -15.19 -6.23 -4.07
CA ALA A 162 -16.21 -5.63 -4.91
C ALA A 162 -17.24 -6.63 -5.42
N THR A 163 -16.78 -7.82 -5.80
CA THR A 163 -17.61 -8.90 -6.37
C THR A 163 -18.17 -9.86 -5.32
N GLY A 164 -17.70 -9.76 -4.07
CA GLY A 164 -18.14 -10.57 -2.95
C GLY A 164 -17.41 -11.90 -2.83
N VAL A 165 -16.25 -12.03 -3.49
CA VAL A 165 -15.35 -13.18 -3.40
C VAL A 165 -14.16 -12.76 -2.52
N SER A 166 -14.09 -13.25 -1.29
CA SER A 166 -12.93 -13.03 -0.41
C SER A 166 -11.90 -14.15 -0.61
N GLU A 167 -10.60 -13.80 -0.59
CA GLU A 167 -9.47 -14.74 -0.77
C GLU A 167 -9.43 -15.89 0.26
N GLU A 168 -10.18 -15.78 1.37
CA GLU A 168 -10.33 -16.84 2.38
C GLU A 168 -10.91 -18.16 1.83
N GLU A 169 -11.47 -18.18 0.62
CA GLU A 169 -12.00 -19.39 -0.01
C GLU A 169 -10.95 -20.22 -0.80
N GLU A 170 -9.71 -19.73 -0.98
CA GLU A 170 -8.67 -20.45 -1.74
C GLU A 170 -7.75 -21.35 -0.87
N GLU A 171 -7.80 -21.24 0.47
CA GLU A 171 -6.96 -22.01 1.40
C GLU A 171 -7.68 -23.14 2.19
N GLU A 172 -8.72 -23.79 1.68
CA GLU A 172 -9.25 -24.99 2.39
C GLU A 172 -9.72 -26.13 1.47
N GLY A 173 -8.74 -26.80 0.88
CA GLY A 173 -8.89 -28.21 0.51
C GLY A 173 -9.05 -29.07 1.76
N GLY A 174 -10.27 -29.21 2.30
CA GLY A 174 -10.46 -29.99 3.52
C GLY A 174 -11.87 -30.10 4.10
N ASN A 175 -12.82 -30.67 3.37
CA ASN A 175 -13.98 -31.44 3.88
C ASN A 175 -14.53 -31.07 5.28
N SER A 176 -15.59 -30.25 5.36
CA SER A 176 -16.76 -30.54 6.21
C SER A 176 -17.99 -29.70 5.86
N THR A 177 -19.08 -30.42 5.63
CA THR A 177 -20.45 -30.00 5.36
C THR A 177 -21.07 -29.12 6.44
N SER A 178 -21.64 -27.96 6.08
CA SER A 178 -23.07 -27.60 6.28
C SER A 178 -23.35 -26.08 6.26
N ALA A 179 -23.60 -25.51 5.09
CA ALA A 179 -24.56 -24.41 4.87
C ALA A 179 -24.72 -24.18 3.36
N ALA A 180 -25.67 -24.89 2.76
CA ALA A 180 -26.06 -24.70 1.37
C ALA A 180 -26.67 -23.31 1.16
N ASN A 181 -26.04 -22.50 0.30
CA ASN A 181 -26.66 -21.81 -0.86
C ASN A 181 -25.96 -20.47 -1.19
N GLN A 182 -24.85 -20.56 -1.90
CA GLN A 182 -24.74 -19.96 -3.24
C GLN A 182 -23.55 -20.62 -3.91
N ALA A 183 -23.85 -21.60 -4.77
CA ALA A 183 -22.87 -22.13 -5.67
C ALA A 183 -22.29 -20.96 -6.49
N ALA A 184 -20.97 -20.89 -6.55
CA ALA A 184 -20.25 -20.22 -7.61
C ALA A 184 -20.64 -20.90 -8.93
N GLU A 185 -21.81 -20.51 -9.43
CA GLU A 185 -22.17 -20.69 -10.80
C GLU A 185 -21.17 -19.81 -11.56
N ALA A 186 -20.29 -20.45 -12.34
CA ALA A 186 -19.48 -19.81 -13.36
C ALA A 186 -20.44 -19.13 -14.35
N THR A 187 -20.98 -18.01 -13.91
CA THR A 187 -21.91 -17.20 -14.65
C THR A 187 -21.04 -16.56 -15.70
N THR A 188 -21.24 -16.99 -16.94
CA THR A 188 -20.60 -16.44 -18.16
C THR A 188 -21.04 -15.01 -18.47
N GLY A 189 -21.48 -14.27 -17.44
CA GLY A 189 -21.99 -12.91 -17.51
C GLY A 189 -21.27 -11.99 -16.52
N PRO A 190 -21.61 -10.68 -16.54
CA PRO A 190 -20.96 -9.70 -15.69
C PRO A 190 -21.14 -10.03 -14.21
N ALA A 191 -20.06 -9.99 -13.45
CA ALA A 191 -20.04 -10.08 -12.01
C ALA A 191 -20.93 -9.02 -11.37
N LYS A 192 -21.63 -9.42 -10.31
CA LYS A 192 -22.43 -8.50 -9.50
C LYS A 192 -21.50 -7.71 -8.59
N ILE A 193 -21.60 -6.38 -8.63
CA ILE A 193 -20.89 -5.51 -7.70
C ILE A 193 -21.70 -5.39 -6.40
N VAL A 194 -21.18 -5.97 -5.32
CA VAL A 194 -21.76 -5.92 -3.97
C VAL A 194 -21.14 -4.84 -3.10
N ASN A 195 -19.89 -4.43 -3.40
CA ASN A 195 -19.22 -3.29 -2.78
C ASN A 195 -18.74 -2.29 -3.84
N MET A 196 -19.47 -1.17 -3.95
CA MET A 196 -19.16 -0.12 -4.93
C MET A 196 -17.88 0.66 -4.61
N ALA A 197 -17.55 0.84 -3.33
CA ALA A 197 -16.34 1.58 -2.94
C ALA A 197 -15.08 0.78 -3.30
N ALA A 198 -15.06 -0.52 -2.96
CA ALA A 198 -13.98 -1.42 -3.37
C ALA A 198 -13.86 -1.53 -4.89
N TYR A 199 -14.99 -1.55 -5.62
CA TYR A 199 -14.97 -1.51 -7.09
C TYR A 199 -14.30 -0.24 -7.63
N GLN A 200 -14.63 0.93 -7.06
CA GLN A 200 -14.01 2.20 -7.44
C GLN A 200 -12.51 2.24 -7.10
N THR A 201 -12.12 1.66 -5.97
CA THR A 201 -10.71 1.51 -5.59
C THR A 201 -9.97 0.61 -6.57
N ALA A 202 -10.47 -0.58 -6.87
CA ALA A 202 -9.88 -1.49 -7.87
C ALA A 202 -9.71 -0.80 -9.24
N GLN A 203 -10.71 -0.04 -9.70
CA GLN A 203 -10.58 0.77 -10.92
C GLN A 203 -9.47 1.81 -10.83
N GLY A 204 -9.35 2.49 -9.69
CA GLY A 204 -8.32 3.49 -9.44
C GLY A 204 -6.91 2.90 -9.37
N LEU A 205 -6.74 1.75 -8.71
CA LEU A 205 -5.48 1.03 -8.59
C LEU A 205 -5.05 0.46 -9.95
N ALA A 206 -5.95 -0.12 -10.74
CA ALA A 206 -5.66 -0.57 -12.10
C ALA A 206 -5.21 0.59 -13.02
N ALA A 207 -5.78 1.79 -12.84
CA ALA A 207 -5.33 3.00 -13.51
C ALA A 207 -3.94 3.45 -13.03
N SER A 208 -3.70 3.42 -11.72
CA SER A 208 -2.39 3.76 -11.13
C SER A 208 -1.29 2.82 -11.60
N ALA A 209 -1.56 1.51 -11.63
CA ALA A 209 -0.65 0.48 -12.14
C ALA A 209 -0.18 0.79 -13.57
N THR A 210 -1.08 1.28 -14.44
CA THR A 210 -0.71 1.72 -15.79
C THR A 210 0.24 2.92 -15.78
N GLY A 211 -0.04 3.92 -14.94
CA GLY A 211 0.85 5.08 -14.79
C GLY A 211 2.22 4.73 -14.18
N MET A 212 2.27 3.77 -13.27
CA MET A 212 3.52 3.23 -12.74
C MET A 212 4.30 2.50 -13.84
N PHE A 213 3.61 1.69 -14.63
CA PHE A 213 4.23 0.97 -15.75
C PHE A 213 4.78 1.92 -16.82
N ASP A 214 4.10 3.03 -17.11
CA ASP A 214 4.59 4.06 -18.04
C ASP A 214 5.97 4.60 -17.64
N LYS A 215 6.21 4.81 -16.35
CA LYS A 215 7.53 5.20 -15.82
C LYS A 215 8.52 4.04 -15.92
N LEU A 216 8.10 2.85 -15.48
CA LEU A 216 8.93 1.64 -15.44
C LEU A 216 9.40 1.19 -16.85
N LYS A 217 8.61 1.45 -17.89
CA LYS A 217 8.99 1.22 -19.30
C LYS A 217 10.31 1.91 -19.66
N THR A 218 10.53 3.13 -19.15
CA THR A 218 11.75 3.91 -19.40
C THR A 218 13.01 3.32 -18.73
N MET A 219 12.82 2.41 -17.77
CA MET A 219 13.88 1.73 -17.02
C MET A 219 14.17 0.32 -17.55
N SER A 220 13.45 -0.13 -18.58
CA SER A 220 13.61 -1.47 -19.15
C SER A 220 14.85 -1.59 -20.03
N SER A 221 15.44 -2.78 -20.07
CA SER A 221 16.49 -3.07 -21.05
C SER A 221 15.90 -3.17 -22.46
N SER A 222 16.66 -2.74 -23.48
CA SER A 222 16.29 -2.81 -24.91
C SER A 222 15.86 -4.20 -25.40
N ASN A 223 16.16 -5.24 -24.61
CA ASN A 223 15.99 -6.64 -24.95
C ASN A 223 14.61 -7.16 -24.52
N ALA A 224 13.88 -6.39 -23.72
CA ALA A 224 12.61 -6.79 -23.11
C ALA A 224 11.37 -6.35 -23.92
N THR A 225 11.53 -5.89 -25.17
CA THR A 225 10.47 -5.23 -25.95
C THR A 225 9.17 -6.04 -26.03
N SER A 226 9.25 -7.37 -26.22
CA SER A 226 8.07 -8.23 -26.27
C SER A 226 7.37 -8.30 -24.91
N ALA A 227 8.11 -8.52 -23.82
CA ALA A 227 7.55 -8.58 -22.47
C ALA A 227 6.91 -7.24 -22.07
N ILE A 228 7.53 -6.12 -22.45
CA ILE A 228 6.98 -4.77 -22.25
C ILE A 228 5.65 -4.60 -22.99
N GLY A 229 5.55 -5.07 -24.23
CA GLY A 229 4.30 -5.03 -25.00
C GLY A 229 3.17 -5.86 -24.36
N GLU A 230 3.50 -7.05 -23.85
CA GLU A 230 2.53 -7.92 -23.17
C GLU A 230 2.06 -7.35 -21.84
N ILE A 231 2.93 -6.70 -21.05
CA ILE A 231 2.51 -6.01 -19.82
C ILE A 231 1.56 -4.84 -20.17
N ASP A 232 1.90 -4.03 -21.17
CA ASP A 232 1.06 -2.90 -21.62
C ASP A 232 -0.34 -3.36 -22.04
N LYS A 233 -0.40 -4.45 -22.81
CA LYS A 233 -1.65 -5.09 -23.21
C LYS A 233 -2.39 -5.66 -22.01
N GLY A 234 -1.71 -6.39 -21.13
CA GLY A 234 -2.29 -6.99 -19.93
C GLY A 234 -2.93 -5.96 -19.00
N LEU A 235 -2.28 -4.81 -18.77
CA LEU A 235 -2.82 -3.73 -17.94
C LEU A 235 -4.10 -3.12 -18.55
N LYS A 236 -4.14 -2.95 -19.88
CA LYS A 236 -5.35 -2.50 -20.59
C LYS A 236 -6.47 -3.53 -20.53
N ASP A 237 -6.13 -4.81 -20.70
CA ASP A 237 -7.08 -5.91 -20.59
C ASP A 237 -7.64 -6.01 -19.17
N LEU A 238 -6.82 -5.82 -18.13
CA LEU A 238 -7.25 -5.81 -16.73
C LEU A 238 -8.23 -4.66 -16.44
N GLN A 239 -7.88 -3.43 -16.86
CA GLN A 239 -8.79 -2.29 -16.71
C GLN A 239 -10.13 -2.53 -17.40
N LYS A 240 -10.09 -3.10 -18.62
CA LYS A 240 -11.28 -3.45 -19.37
C LYS A 240 -12.09 -4.54 -18.67
N ALA A 241 -11.44 -5.59 -18.16
CA ALA A 241 -12.08 -6.68 -17.43
C ALA A 241 -12.80 -6.15 -16.19
N ILE A 242 -12.16 -5.30 -15.39
CA ILE A 242 -12.80 -4.65 -14.22
C ILE A 242 -13.97 -3.78 -14.68
N ALA A 243 -13.79 -2.93 -15.70
CA ALA A 243 -14.83 -2.01 -16.19
C ALA A 243 -16.08 -2.74 -16.73
N ASP A 244 -15.87 -3.86 -17.43
CA ASP A 244 -16.93 -4.73 -17.94
C ASP A 244 -17.51 -5.65 -16.87
N LYS A 245 -16.97 -5.59 -15.65
CA LYS A 245 -17.32 -6.43 -14.52
C LYS A 245 -17.13 -7.92 -14.85
N ALA A 246 -16.02 -8.29 -15.47
CA ALA A 246 -15.68 -9.69 -15.70
C ALA A 246 -15.58 -10.45 -14.36
N PRO A 247 -15.83 -11.77 -14.31
CA PRO A 247 -15.54 -12.58 -13.12
C PRO A 247 -14.13 -12.34 -12.56
N LEU A 248 -13.95 -12.46 -11.25
CA LEU A 248 -12.66 -12.25 -10.60
C LEU A 248 -11.55 -13.14 -11.22
N ASP A 249 -11.86 -14.39 -11.52
CA ASP A 249 -10.92 -15.34 -12.15
C ASP A 249 -10.38 -14.85 -13.49
N ASP A 250 -11.18 -14.14 -14.28
CA ASP A 250 -10.72 -13.58 -15.55
C ASP A 250 -9.73 -12.44 -15.32
N ALA A 251 -9.95 -11.60 -14.29
CA ALA A 251 -9.01 -10.56 -13.88
C ALA A 251 -7.71 -11.15 -13.31
N LYS A 252 -7.79 -12.15 -12.41
CA LYS A 252 -6.63 -12.87 -11.85
C LYS A 252 -5.82 -13.52 -12.97
N LYS A 253 -6.48 -14.17 -13.94
CA LYS A 253 -5.81 -14.77 -15.10
C LYS A 253 -5.05 -13.77 -15.96
N ILE A 254 -5.52 -12.53 -16.08
CA ILE A 254 -4.77 -11.48 -16.79
C ILE A 254 -3.51 -11.12 -16.01
N VAL A 255 -3.62 -10.92 -14.70
CA VAL A 255 -2.48 -10.59 -13.82
C VAL A 255 -1.47 -11.73 -13.78
N ASP A 256 -1.89 -12.94 -13.44
CA ASP A 256 -1.00 -14.09 -13.23
C ASP A 256 -0.54 -14.74 -14.53
N GLY A 257 -1.36 -14.71 -15.57
CA GLY A 257 -1.04 -15.32 -16.86
C GLY A 257 -0.30 -14.40 -17.82
N THR A 258 -0.49 -13.08 -17.71
CA THR A 258 0.09 -12.11 -18.66
C THR A 258 1.02 -11.13 -17.97
N ILE A 259 0.58 -10.43 -16.94
CA ILE A 259 1.36 -9.32 -16.38
C ILE A 259 2.56 -9.84 -15.56
N ASN A 260 2.33 -10.68 -14.56
CA ASN A 260 3.34 -11.16 -13.62
C ASN A 260 4.51 -11.91 -14.29
N PRO A 261 4.28 -12.87 -15.21
CA PRO A 261 5.38 -13.57 -15.89
C PRO A 261 6.23 -12.63 -16.75
N ASN A 262 5.60 -11.64 -17.40
CA ASN A 262 6.32 -10.67 -18.22
C ASN A 262 7.06 -9.63 -17.38
N LEU A 263 6.54 -9.22 -16.21
CA LEU A 263 7.27 -8.41 -15.24
C LEU A 263 8.52 -9.14 -14.75
N GLN A 264 8.38 -10.43 -14.42
CA GLN A 264 9.51 -11.27 -14.02
C GLN A 264 10.56 -11.35 -15.13
N ALA A 265 10.15 -11.59 -16.37
CA ALA A 265 11.05 -11.71 -17.52
C ALA A 265 11.78 -10.38 -17.83
N ALA A 266 11.06 -9.26 -17.81
CA ALA A 266 11.59 -7.95 -18.17
C ALA A 266 12.51 -7.35 -17.09
N TYR A 267 12.19 -7.57 -15.81
CA TYR A 267 12.85 -6.89 -14.68
C TYR A 267 13.57 -7.82 -13.72
N ARG A 268 13.68 -9.12 -14.07
CA ARG A 268 14.39 -10.16 -13.33
C ARG A 268 13.95 -10.23 -11.87
N LEU A 269 12.64 -10.14 -11.64
CA LEU A 269 12.07 -10.27 -10.30
C LEU A 269 12.47 -11.64 -9.74
N GLN A 270 13.13 -11.65 -8.58
CA GLN A 270 13.33 -12.89 -7.84
C GLN A 270 12.00 -13.27 -7.23
N VAL A 271 11.36 -14.29 -7.77
CA VAL A 271 10.16 -14.88 -7.15
C VAL A 271 10.67 -15.61 -5.92
N VAL A 272 10.42 -15.07 -4.73
CA VAL A 272 10.54 -15.85 -3.51
C VAL A 272 9.41 -16.89 -3.59
N PRO A 273 9.70 -18.20 -3.62
CA PRO A 273 8.66 -19.22 -3.58
C PRO A 273 7.83 -19.02 -2.30
N GLU A 274 6.51 -19.10 -2.42
CA GLU A 274 5.62 -19.19 -1.27
C GLU A 274 5.94 -20.49 -0.52
N PHE A 275 6.88 -20.41 0.43
CA PHE A 275 7.06 -21.45 1.43
C PHE A 275 5.99 -21.25 2.51
N PRO A 276 5.39 -22.32 3.06
CA PRO A 276 4.48 -22.21 4.19
C PRO A 276 5.23 -21.57 5.35
N VAL A 277 4.88 -20.34 5.68
CA VAL A 277 5.53 -19.57 6.74
C VAL A 277 5.26 -20.29 8.06
N PRO A 278 6.28 -20.74 8.80
CA PRO A 278 6.06 -21.11 10.19
C PRO A 278 5.61 -19.86 10.93
N LEU A 279 4.38 -19.90 11.45
CA LEU A 279 3.84 -19.04 12.49
C LEU A 279 4.96 -18.54 13.41
N LEU A 280 5.28 -17.25 13.33
CA LEU A 280 5.75 -16.34 14.39
C LEU A 280 6.64 -15.24 13.78
N MET A 281 6.03 -14.11 13.43
CA MET A 281 6.16 -12.86 14.18
C MET A 281 5.48 -11.72 13.40
N SER A 282 4.44 -11.15 14.02
CA SER A 282 3.89 -9.80 13.79
C SER A 282 3.20 -9.44 12.46
N VAL A 283 2.10 -10.13 12.11
CA VAL A 283 0.99 -9.53 11.31
C VAL A 283 -0.37 -9.63 12.05
N GLY A 284 -0.36 -10.14 13.30
CA GLY A 284 -1.57 -10.20 14.13
C GLY A 284 -1.90 -8.88 14.81
N ALA A 285 -2.43 -7.88 14.09
CA ALA A 285 -3.13 -6.76 14.72
C ALA A 285 -4.14 -5.98 13.86
N ILE A 286 -4.22 -6.14 12.53
CA ILE A 286 -4.99 -5.16 11.73
C ILE A 286 -6.45 -5.59 11.46
N ALA A 287 -6.78 -6.89 11.44
CA ALA A 287 -8.18 -7.32 11.28
C ALA A 287 -9.01 -7.28 12.59
N ALA A 288 -8.38 -7.32 13.77
CA ALA A 288 -9.10 -7.40 15.05
C ALA A 288 -9.59 -6.03 15.58
N VAL A 289 -9.01 -4.91 15.13
CA VAL A 289 -9.38 -3.57 15.65
C VAL A 289 -10.65 -3.02 14.98
N VAL A 290 -10.95 -3.42 13.74
CA VAL A 290 -12.15 -2.93 13.02
C VAL A 290 -13.42 -3.58 13.55
N VAL A 291 -13.38 -4.85 13.99
CA VAL A 291 -14.55 -5.53 14.58
C VAL A 291 -14.83 -5.08 16.02
N ILE A 292 -13.80 -4.83 16.83
CA ILE A 292 -13.98 -4.39 18.23
C ILE A 292 -14.54 -2.96 18.31
N THR A 293 -14.20 -2.09 17.35
CA THR A 293 -14.73 -0.71 17.31
C THR A 293 -16.21 -0.66 16.92
N ARG A 294 -16.71 -1.64 16.16
CA ARG A 294 -18.13 -1.78 15.81
C ARG A 294 -18.99 -2.23 17.00
N TYR A 295 -18.46 -3.06 17.91
CA TYR A 295 -19.21 -3.57 19.06
C TYR A 295 -19.31 -2.56 20.22
N TYR A 296 -18.25 -1.81 20.52
CA TYR A 296 -18.25 -0.88 21.65
C TYR A 296 -19.12 0.37 21.44
N ARG A 297 -19.32 0.81 20.18
CA ARG A 297 -20.16 1.99 19.89
C ARG A 297 -21.66 1.69 19.99
N HIS A 298 -22.07 0.43 19.95
CA HIS A 298 -23.48 0.06 20.08
C HIS A 298 -23.96 -0.02 21.54
N PHE A 299 -23.08 -0.34 22.49
CA PHE A 299 -23.45 -0.47 23.91
C PHE A 299 -23.52 0.87 24.67
N ARG A 300 -22.94 1.94 24.14
CA ARG A 300 -22.93 3.26 24.79
C ARG A 300 -24.13 4.17 24.44
N ARG A 301 -25.11 3.63 23.71
CA ARG A 301 -26.40 4.29 23.42
C ARG A 301 -27.58 3.68 24.20
N ALA A 302 -27.32 2.77 25.13
CA ALA A 302 -28.34 2.09 25.93
C ALA A 302 -28.14 2.22 27.46
N SER A 303 -27.38 3.23 27.92
CA SER A 303 -27.25 3.59 29.34
C SER A 303 -27.35 5.09 29.54
#